data_AF-A0A9W4IP39-F1
#
_entry.id   AF-A0A9W4IP39-F1
#
_cell.length_a   1.000
_cell.length_b   1.000
_cell.length_c   1.000
_cell.angle_alpha   90.00
_cell.angle_beta   90.00
_cell.angle_gamma   90.00
#
_symmetry.space_group_name_H-M   'P 1'
#
loop_
_entity.id
_entity.type
_entity.pdbx_description
1 polymer ?
#
loop_
_entity_poly.entity_id
_entity_poly.type
_entity_poly.pdbx_seq_one_letter_code
_entity_poly.pdbx_strand_id
1 'polypeptide(L)'
;PPPTHFLSSHGSASTNPVAPNELVHDRQIIVKLGDSDGVKRFRTHTPAKITKLAEKARVKGAKEVNGLTMASAIFVAARQLKSGDLSLSLRTVKEAEIMRCYRQVWVKHLWKGSEVRLPSWGVVVHNVNVRSLGIDIVVGIRDRKQRIIKQLLTENLYSWGNDAEIV
;
A
#
# COMPACT_ATOMS: atom_id res chain seq x y z
N PRO A 1 20.43 -47.04 -19.60
CA PRO A 1 19.31 -46.41 -18.86
C PRO A 1 19.19 -44.92 -19.23
N PRO A 2 18.01 -44.41 -19.63
CA PRO A 2 17.84 -43.00 -19.95
C PRO A 2 17.73 -42.15 -18.66
N PRO A 3 18.09 -40.86 -18.70
CA PRO A 3 18.03 -39.99 -17.53
C PRO A 3 16.57 -39.67 -17.17
N THR A 4 16.25 -39.85 -15.89
CA THR A 4 14.93 -39.58 -15.29
C THR A 4 14.72 -38.08 -15.17
N HIS A 5 13.84 -37.49 -15.99
CA HIS A 5 13.41 -36.11 -15.81
C HIS A 5 12.44 -36.03 -14.61
N PHE A 6 12.85 -35.37 -13.54
CA PHE A 6 11.95 -34.97 -12.46
C PHE A 6 11.07 -33.82 -12.95
N LEU A 7 9.80 -34.11 -13.25
CA LEU A 7 8.77 -33.12 -13.47
C LEU A 7 8.43 -32.45 -12.13
N SER A 8 8.99 -31.26 -11.90
CA SER A 8 8.56 -30.38 -10.81
C SER A 8 7.12 -29.93 -11.09
N SER A 9 6.17 -30.50 -10.35
CA SER A 9 4.79 -30.04 -10.33
C SER A 9 4.72 -28.75 -9.52
N HIS A 10 4.89 -27.61 -10.19
CA HIS A 10 4.46 -26.32 -9.62
C HIS A 10 2.94 -26.23 -9.82
N GLY A 11 2.20 -26.88 -8.92
CA GLY A 11 0.78 -26.63 -8.77
C GLY A 11 0.59 -25.19 -8.28
N SER A 12 0.32 -24.27 -9.19
CA SER A 12 -0.24 -22.96 -8.86
C SER A 12 -1.62 -23.20 -8.23
N ALA A 13 -1.65 -23.41 -6.92
CA ALA A 13 -2.88 -23.45 -6.17
C ALA A 13 -3.54 -22.07 -6.32
N SER A 14 -4.63 -22.03 -7.09
CA SER A 14 -5.54 -20.91 -7.24
C SER A 14 -5.75 -20.23 -5.88
N THR A 15 -5.50 -18.92 -5.80
CA THR A 15 -5.84 -18.12 -4.63
C THR A 15 -7.31 -18.35 -4.29
N ASN A 16 -7.61 -18.63 -3.03
CA ASN A 16 -8.99 -18.75 -2.55
C ASN A 16 -9.81 -17.51 -2.98
N PRO A 17 -11.10 -17.67 -3.31
CA PRO A 17 -11.94 -16.54 -3.68
C PRO A 17 -11.91 -15.50 -2.56
N VAL A 18 -11.54 -14.26 -2.93
CA VAL A 18 -11.39 -13.13 -2.01
C VAL A 18 -12.67 -12.94 -1.19
N ALA A 19 -12.54 -12.91 0.14
CA ALA A 19 -13.71 -12.75 0.99
C ALA A 19 -14.32 -11.34 0.79
N PRO A 20 -15.66 -11.17 0.88
CA PRO A 20 -16.30 -9.85 0.70
C PRO A 20 -15.72 -8.75 1.59
N ASN A 21 -15.24 -9.12 2.78
CA ASN A 21 -14.61 -8.18 3.71
C ASN A 21 -13.23 -7.71 3.22
N GLU A 22 -12.47 -8.54 2.53
CA GLU A 22 -11.17 -8.17 1.93
C GLU A 22 -11.37 -7.15 0.79
N LEU A 23 -12.40 -7.36 -0.04
CA LEU A 23 -12.78 -6.41 -1.10
C LEU A 23 -13.14 -5.01 -0.56
N VAL A 24 -13.66 -4.91 0.66
CA VAL A 24 -13.96 -3.62 1.31
C VAL A 24 -12.69 -2.88 1.69
N HIS A 25 -11.64 -3.60 2.11
CA HIS A 25 -10.35 -3.02 2.45
C HIS A 25 -9.62 -2.52 1.20
N ASP A 26 -9.76 -3.23 0.08
CA ASP A 26 -9.13 -2.85 -1.19
C ASP A 26 -9.64 -1.50 -1.73
N ARG A 27 -10.93 -1.22 -1.49
CA ARG A 27 -11.61 0.04 -1.85
C ARG A 27 -11.36 1.18 -0.86
N GLN A 28 -10.65 0.91 0.24
CA GLN A 28 -10.41 1.88 1.31
C GLN A 28 -9.03 2.51 1.21
N ILE A 29 -8.97 3.82 1.44
CA ILE A 29 -7.74 4.59 1.53
C ILE A 29 -7.64 5.16 2.94
N ILE A 30 -6.48 4.97 3.56
CA ILE A 30 -6.18 5.58 4.85
C ILE A 30 -5.38 6.86 4.62
N VAL A 31 -5.87 7.97 5.18
CA VAL A 31 -5.19 9.26 5.16
C VAL A 31 -4.78 9.62 6.59
N LYS A 32 -3.47 9.80 6.78
CA LYS A 32 -2.89 10.35 8.01
C LYS A 32 -3.09 11.85 8.01
N LEU A 33 -3.58 12.42 9.11
CA LEU A 33 -3.82 13.86 9.22
C LEU A 33 -2.54 14.65 9.58
N GLY A 34 -1.47 13.99 10.03
CA GLY A 34 -0.16 14.62 10.24
C GLY A 34 -0.01 15.47 11.51
N ASP A 35 -1.09 16.03 12.05
CA ASP A 35 -1.05 16.82 13.29
C ASP A 35 -2.26 16.60 14.22
N SER A 36 -2.09 16.94 15.51
CA SER A 36 -3.15 16.78 16.51
C SER A 36 -4.33 17.74 16.29
N ASP A 37 -4.08 18.90 15.67
CA ASP A 37 -5.11 19.89 15.35
C ASP A 37 -6.06 19.37 14.28
N GLY A 38 -5.53 18.73 13.23
CA GLY A 38 -6.32 18.03 12.23
C GLY A 38 -7.18 16.96 12.87
N VAL A 39 -6.58 16.11 13.71
CA VAL A 39 -7.32 15.04 14.41
C VAL A 39 -8.49 15.61 15.22
N LYS A 40 -8.27 16.65 16.02
CA LYS A 40 -9.33 17.30 16.81
C LYS A 40 -10.40 17.94 15.92
N ARG A 41 -10.00 18.63 14.86
CA ARG A 41 -10.92 19.31 13.95
C ARG A 41 -11.84 18.32 13.25
N PHE A 42 -11.28 17.26 12.66
CA PHE A 42 -12.07 16.23 11.97
C PHE A 42 -12.95 15.43 12.93
N ARG A 43 -12.60 15.34 14.22
CA ARG A 43 -13.44 14.69 15.25
C ARG A 43 -14.77 15.39 15.46
N THR A 44 -14.84 16.70 15.23
CA THR A 44 -16.08 17.47 15.31
C THR A 44 -16.95 17.35 14.06
N HIS A 45 -16.44 16.74 12.99
CA HIS A 45 -17.15 16.59 11.72
C HIS A 45 -17.90 15.27 11.64
N THR A 46 -19.11 15.32 11.07
CA THR A 46 -19.87 14.11 10.75
C THR A 46 -19.23 13.37 9.57
N PRO A 47 -19.41 12.03 9.47
CA PRO A 47 -18.95 11.24 8.33
C PRO A 47 -19.27 11.88 6.96
N ALA A 48 -20.50 12.35 6.76
CA ALA A 48 -20.92 13.02 5.53
C ALA A 48 -20.15 14.31 5.25
N LYS A 49 -19.84 15.09 6.30
CA LYS A 49 -19.02 16.30 6.16
C LYS A 49 -17.59 15.97 5.75
N ILE A 50 -17.00 14.90 6.31
CA ILE A 50 -15.66 14.43 5.95
C ILE A 50 -15.65 13.96 4.49
N THR A 51 -16.66 13.19 4.05
CA THR A 51 -16.79 12.77 2.65
C THR A 51 -16.85 13.96 1.71
N LYS A 52 -17.64 14.99 2.05
CA LYS A 52 -17.75 16.23 1.25
C LYS A 52 -16.42 16.99 1.18
N LEU A 53 -15.63 17.00 2.25
CA LEU A 53 -14.29 17.60 2.25
C LEU A 53 -13.31 16.81 1.36
N ALA A 54 -13.36 15.47 1.42
CA ALA A 54 -12.56 14.60 0.56
C ALA A 54 -12.90 14.79 -0.93
N GLU A 55 -14.19 14.86 -1.27
CA GLU A 55 -14.63 15.17 -2.64
C GLU A 55 -14.19 16.56 -3.10
N LYS A 56 -14.27 17.57 -2.24
CA LYS A 56 -13.76 18.91 -2.55
C LYS A 56 -12.25 18.90 -2.82
N ALA A 57 -11.48 18.12 -2.05
CA ALA A 57 -10.05 17.97 -2.24
C ALA A 57 -9.72 17.27 -3.57
N ARG A 58 -10.45 16.19 -3.89
CA ARG A 58 -10.35 15.49 -5.18
C ARG A 58 -10.62 16.40 -6.37
N VAL A 59 -11.72 17.18 -6.34
CA VAL A 59 -12.08 18.10 -7.43
C VAL A 59 -11.00 19.17 -7.64
N LYS A 60 -10.45 19.72 -6.55
CA LYS A 60 -9.32 20.67 -6.63
C LYS A 60 -8.09 20.03 -7.26
N GLY A 61 -7.70 18.85 -6.79
CA GLY A 61 -6.58 18.11 -7.36
C GLY A 61 -6.79 17.79 -8.84
N ALA A 62 -8.01 17.42 -9.25
CA ALA A 62 -8.30 17.03 -10.63
C ALA A 62 -8.16 18.19 -11.60
N LYS A 63 -8.58 19.39 -11.16
CA LYS A 63 -8.38 20.64 -11.90
C LYS A 63 -6.91 21.01 -12.02
N GLU A 64 -6.10 20.77 -10.97
CA GLU A 64 -4.67 21.11 -10.96
C GLU A 64 -3.88 20.34 -12.04
N VAL A 65 -4.23 19.08 -12.29
CA VAL A 65 -3.50 18.21 -13.25
C VAL A 65 -4.28 17.90 -14.51
N ASN A 66 -5.44 18.53 -14.72
CA ASN A 66 -6.39 18.20 -15.81
C ASN A 66 -6.67 16.69 -15.95
N GLY A 67 -6.70 15.97 -14.82
CA GLY A 67 -6.72 14.52 -14.80
C GLY A 67 -8.15 13.95 -14.84
N LEU A 68 -8.63 13.56 -16.03
CA LEU A 68 -9.94 12.91 -16.21
C LEU A 68 -10.11 11.68 -15.30
N THR A 69 -9.05 10.90 -15.12
CA THR A 69 -9.06 9.66 -14.34
C THR A 69 -9.30 9.90 -12.85
N MET A 70 -8.75 10.96 -12.27
CA MET A 70 -9.04 11.35 -10.89
C MET A 70 -10.39 12.06 -10.78
N ALA A 71 -10.82 12.75 -11.85
CA ALA A 71 -12.12 13.39 -11.91
C ALA A 71 -13.29 12.38 -11.85
N SER A 72 -13.10 11.14 -12.32
CA SER A 72 -14.14 10.10 -12.35
C SER A 72 -14.25 9.28 -11.05
N ALA A 73 -13.22 9.27 -10.20
CA ALA A 73 -13.26 8.59 -8.90
C ALA A 73 -14.21 9.31 -7.92
N ILE A 74 -14.89 8.56 -7.04
CA ILE A 74 -15.82 9.12 -6.05
C ILE A 74 -15.62 8.48 -4.67
N PHE A 75 -15.44 9.31 -3.66
CA PHE A 75 -15.53 8.93 -2.26
C PHE A 75 -17.00 8.80 -1.85
N VAL A 76 -17.41 7.60 -1.46
CA VAL A 76 -18.81 7.31 -1.06
C VAL A 76 -19.02 7.43 0.45
N ALA A 77 -17.96 7.19 1.23
CA ALA A 77 -18.03 7.29 2.68
C ALA A 77 -16.67 7.69 3.24
N ALA A 78 -16.71 8.32 4.40
CA ALA A 78 -15.52 8.69 5.15
C ALA A 78 -15.82 8.58 6.64
N ARG A 79 -14.81 8.18 7.43
CA ARG A 79 -14.88 8.22 8.89
C ARG A 79 -13.50 8.46 9.48
N GLN A 80 -13.46 9.05 10.65
CA GLN A 80 -12.24 9.10 11.45
C GLN A 80 -12.10 7.80 12.24
N LEU A 81 -10.92 7.19 12.20
CA LEU A 81 -10.56 6.00 12.95
C LEU A 81 -10.23 6.34 14.41
N LYS A 82 -10.17 5.33 15.28
CA LYS A 82 -9.74 5.50 16.67
C LYS A 82 -8.31 6.07 16.77
N SER A 83 -7.44 5.77 15.80
CA SER A 83 -6.09 6.33 15.69
C SER A 83 -6.06 7.84 15.40
N GLY A 84 -7.17 8.42 14.95
CA GLY A 84 -7.24 9.81 14.49
C GLY A 84 -7.10 9.96 12.96
N ASP A 85 -6.66 8.92 12.26
CA ASP A 85 -6.58 8.90 10.79
C ASP A 85 -7.97 8.88 10.15
N LEU A 86 -8.04 9.23 8.86
CA LEU A 86 -9.25 9.12 8.08
C LEU A 86 -9.25 7.83 7.25
N SER A 87 -10.36 7.12 7.27
CA SER A 87 -10.67 6.03 6.35
C SER A 87 -11.66 6.54 5.32
N LEU A 88 -11.25 6.58 4.06
CA LEU A 88 -12.07 6.99 2.92
C LEU A 88 -12.40 5.77 2.08
N SER A 89 -13.68 5.56 1.75
CA SER A 89 -14.15 4.45 0.93
C SER A 89 -14.56 4.93 -0.45
N LEU A 90 -14.14 4.19 -1.48
CA LEU A 90 -14.50 4.44 -2.88
C LEU A 90 -15.45 3.36 -3.41
N ARG A 91 -16.01 3.57 -4.60
CA ARG A 91 -16.97 2.61 -5.19
C ARG A 91 -16.27 1.33 -5.61
N THR A 92 -15.07 1.45 -6.16
CA THR A 92 -14.32 0.32 -6.74
C THR A 92 -12.86 0.33 -6.30
N VAL A 93 -12.22 -0.83 -6.40
CA VAL A 93 -10.79 -0.99 -6.09
C VAL A 93 -9.96 -0.14 -7.05
N LYS A 94 -10.36 -0.08 -8.32
CA LYS A 94 -9.69 0.71 -9.34
C LYS A 94 -9.68 2.20 -9.03
N GLU A 95 -10.81 2.72 -8.56
CA GLU A 95 -10.88 4.11 -8.09
C GLU A 95 -9.94 4.35 -6.90
N ALA A 96 -9.87 3.40 -5.97
CA ALA A 96 -8.96 3.50 -4.83
C ALA A 96 -7.49 3.50 -5.28
N GLU A 97 -7.10 2.67 -6.23
CA GLU A 97 -5.76 2.70 -6.85
C GLU A 97 -5.46 4.04 -7.50
N ILE A 98 -6.38 4.57 -8.32
CA ILE A 98 -6.23 5.88 -8.97
C ILE A 98 -5.94 6.94 -7.91
N MET A 99 -6.74 7.00 -6.85
CA MET A 99 -6.55 7.99 -5.79
C MET A 99 -5.24 7.79 -5.01
N ARG A 100 -4.72 6.57 -4.89
CA ARG A 100 -3.38 6.32 -4.32
C ARG A 100 -2.26 6.78 -5.27
N CYS A 101 -2.39 6.57 -6.58
CA CYS A 101 -1.43 7.04 -7.58
C CYS A 101 -1.31 8.57 -7.57
N TYR A 102 -2.45 9.28 -7.53
CA TYR A 102 -2.49 10.74 -7.49
C TYR A 102 -2.42 11.33 -6.08
N ARG A 103 -2.00 10.56 -5.06
CA ARG A 103 -2.04 10.96 -3.65
C ARG A 103 -1.46 12.35 -3.38
N GLN A 104 -0.31 12.66 -3.98
CA GLN A 104 0.40 13.93 -3.74
C GLN A 104 -0.34 15.16 -4.30
N VAL A 105 -1.27 14.95 -5.23
CA VAL A 105 -2.01 16.02 -5.88
C VAL A 105 -3.22 16.44 -5.05
N TRP A 106 -4.05 15.49 -4.63
CA TRP A 106 -5.33 15.81 -3.98
C TRP A 106 -5.24 15.89 -2.46
N VAL A 107 -4.36 15.11 -1.81
CA VAL A 107 -4.36 14.97 -0.35
C VAL A 107 -4.03 16.29 0.36
N LYS A 108 -3.11 17.07 -0.21
CA LYS A 108 -2.75 18.41 0.28
C LYS A 108 -3.93 19.39 0.35
N HIS A 109 -4.96 19.17 -0.47
CA HIS A 109 -6.19 19.99 -0.48
C HIS A 109 -7.20 19.56 0.58
N LEU A 110 -7.02 18.38 1.21
CA LEU A 110 -7.86 17.90 2.29
C LEU A 110 -7.43 18.50 3.63
N TRP A 111 -6.15 18.38 3.97
CA TRP A 111 -5.56 18.93 5.18
C TRP A 111 -4.06 19.15 5.02
N LYS A 112 -3.52 20.17 5.72
CA LYS A 112 -2.09 20.47 5.73
C LYS A 112 -1.29 19.29 6.30
N GLY A 113 -0.20 18.89 5.66
CA GLY A 113 0.63 17.78 6.14
C GLY A 113 -0.05 16.40 6.13
N SER A 114 -1.20 16.26 5.46
CA SER A 114 -1.85 14.95 5.35
C SER A 114 -1.17 14.07 4.31
N GLU A 115 -1.16 12.76 4.57
CA GLU A 115 -0.49 11.78 3.72
C GLU A 115 -1.36 10.54 3.52
N VAL A 116 -1.42 10.01 2.30
CA VAL A 116 -2.07 8.72 2.03
C VAL A 116 -1.14 7.57 2.42
N ARG A 117 -1.60 6.70 3.32
CA ARG A 117 -0.90 5.45 3.64
C ARG A 117 -1.02 4.49 2.47
N LEU A 118 0.13 4.09 1.92
CA LEU A 118 0.18 3.05 0.90
C LEU A 118 0.04 1.66 1.56
N PRO A 119 -0.71 0.73 0.95
CA PRO A 119 -0.69 -0.65 1.40
C PRO A 119 0.72 -1.21 1.23
N SER A 120 1.25 -1.83 2.29
CA SER A 120 2.46 -2.63 2.23
C SER A 120 2.04 -4.08 1.98
N TRP A 121 2.29 -4.58 0.77
CA TRP A 121 2.15 -6.01 0.49
C TRP A 121 3.41 -6.70 1.01
N GLY A 122 3.31 -7.38 2.14
CA GLY A 122 4.40 -8.21 2.62
C GLY A 122 4.53 -9.45 1.74
N VAL A 123 5.72 -9.69 1.17
CA VAL A 123 6.03 -10.97 0.53
C VAL A 123 6.37 -11.96 1.62
N VAL A 124 5.53 -12.98 1.83
CA VAL A 124 5.82 -14.07 2.78
C VAL A 124 6.56 -15.17 2.01
N VAL A 125 7.87 -15.26 2.23
CA VAL A 125 8.69 -16.35 1.68
C VAL A 125 8.66 -17.52 2.66
N HIS A 126 8.08 -18.63 2.26
CA HIS A 126 8.09 -19.88 3.03
C HIS A 126 9.42 -20.63 2.81
N ASN A 127 9.88 -21.38 3.81
CA ASN A 127 11.10 -22.21 3.77
C ASN A 127 12.46 -21.49 3.76
N VAL A 128 12.53 -20.24 4.22
CA VAL A 128 13.81 -19.60 4.52
C VAL A 128 14.24 -20.00 5.94
N ASN A 129 15.32 -20.77 6.08
CA ASN A 129 15.89 -21.08 7.40
C ASN A 129 16.53 -19.83 8.01
N VAL A 130 15.73 -19.08 8.77
CA VAL A 130 16.18 -17.82 9.40
C VAL A 130 17.27 -18.02 10.46
N ARG A 131 17.41 -19.22 11.05
CA ARG A 131 18.50 -19.53 11.99
C ARG A 131 19.85 -19.65 11.28
N SER A 132 19.90 -20.28 10.10
CA SER A 132 21.13 -20.34 9.32
C SER A 132 21.52 -18.98 8.72
N LEU A 133 20.57 -18.04 8.62
CA LEU A 133 20.83 -16.64 8.25
C LEU A 133 21.21 -15.75 9.43
N GLY A 134 21.11 -16.23 10.67
CA GLY A 134 21.48 -15.52 11.92
C GLY A 134 20.99 -14.08 12.02
N ILE A 135 19.80 -13.82 11.49
CA ILE A 135 19.12 -12.52 11.55
C ILE A 135 18.63 -12.23 12.99
N ASP A 136 18.56 -13.27 13.83
CA ASP A 136 18.13 -13.24 15.24
C ASP A 136 19.23 -12.79 16.22
N ILE A 137 20.48 -12.61 15.75
CA ILE A 137 21.61 -12.25 16.62
C ILE A 137 21.93 -10.77 16.42
N VAL A 138 21.50 -9.92 17.35
CA VAL A 138 21.63 -8.44 17.34
C VAL A 138 23.05 -7.96 17.04
N VAL A 139 24.07 -8.76 17.37
CA VAL A 139 25.48 -8.47 17.05
C VAL A 139 25.80 -8.94 15.62
N GLY A 140 26.01 -8.00 14.70
CA GLY A 140 26.44 -8.27 13.32
C GLY A 140 25.31 -8.33 12.27
N ILE A 141 24.07 -8.01 12.65
CA ILE A 141 22.91 -7.95 11.73
C ILE A 141 23.19 -7.05 10.53
N ARG A 142 23.83 -5.88 10.73
CA ARG A 142 24.08 -4.94 9.61
C ARG A 142 24.99 -5.54 8.54
N ASP A 143 26.12 -6.12 8.93
CA ASP A 143 27.08 -6.68 7.99
C ASP A 143 26.56 -7.96 7.33
N ARG A 144 25.74 -8.73 8.05
CA ARG A 144 25.11 -9.95 7.53
C ARG A 144 23.91 -9.63 6.62
N LYS A 145 23.06 -8.67 7.00
CA LYS A 145 21.98 -8.13 6.15
C LYS A 145 22.58 -7.62 4.84
N GLN A 146 23.68 -6.87 4.88
CA GLN A 146 24.32 -6.36 3.68
C GLN A 146 24.85 -7.47 2.76
N ARG A 147 25.41 -8.56 3.33
CA ARG A 147 25.84 -9.73 2.55
C ARG A 147 24.68 -10.46 1.89
N ILE A 148 23.59 -10.70 2.63
CA ILE A 148 22.39 -11.35 2.11
C ILE A 148 21.75 -10.49 1.00
N ILE A 149 21.66 -9.17 1.20
CA ILE A 149 21.17 -8.23 0.19
C ILE A 149 22.01 -8.35 -1.09
N LYS A 150 23.34 -8.27 -0.97
CA LYS A 150 24.24 -8.38 -2.13
C LYS A 150 24.09 -9.72 -2.85
N GLN A 151 24.00 -10.81 -2.10
CA GLN A 151 23.85 -12.15 -2.68
C GLN A 151 22.53 -12.26 -3.46
N LEU A 152 21.42 -11.84 -2.87
CA LEU A 152 20.11 -11.87 -3.51
C LEU A 152 20.05 -10.99 -4.77
N LEU A 153 20.62 -9.78 -4.73
CA LEU A 153 20.71 -8.91 -5.91
C LEU A 153 21.57 -9.53 -7.02
N THR A 154 22.64 -10.24 -6.66
CA THR A 154 23.52 -10.90 -7.63
C THR A 154 22.84 -12.12 -8.27
N GLU A 155 22.22 -12.98 -7.45
CA GLU A 155 21.53 -14.18 -7.92
C GLU A 155 20.29 -13.85 -8.78
N ASN A 156 19.61 -12.74 -8.48
CA ASN A 156 18.41 -12.31 -9.19
C ASN A 156 18.66 -11.19 -10.20
N LEU A 157 19.92 -10.91 -10.56
CA LEU A 157 20.30 -9.81 -11.45
C LEU A 157 19.53 -9.86 -12.79
N TYR A 158 19.35 -11.07 -13.33
CA TYR A 158 18.62 -11.30 -14.57
C TYR A 158 17.10 -11.24 -14.43
N SER A 159 16.56 -11.45 -13.22
CA SER A 159 15.11 -11.53 -12.97
C SER A 159 14.52 -10.22 -12.48
N TRP A 160 15.27 -9.41 -11.74
CA TRP A 160 14.78 -8.17 -11.12
C TRP A 160 15.26 -6.89 -11.84
N GLY A 161 16.23 -7.02 -12.76
CA GLY A 161 16.82 -5.90 -13.48
C GLY A 161 17.92 -5.20 -12.67
N ASN A 162 18.73 -4.40 -13.37
CA ASN A 162 19.95 -3.80 -12.81
C ASN A 162 19.70 -2.71 -11.74
N ASP A 163 18.47 -2.20 -11.65
CA ASP A 163 18.09 -1.10 -10.75
C ASP A 163 17.39 -1.59 -9.47
N ALA A 164 17.35 -2.91 -9.25
CA ALA A 164 16.70 -3.47 -8.07
C ALA A 164 17.49 -3.18 -6.78
N GLU A 165 16.80 -2.71 -5.75
CA GLU A 165 17.38 -2.44 -4.42
C GLU A 165 16.52 -3.09 -3.33
N ILE A 166 17.16 -3.59 -2.28
CA ILE A 166 16.51 -4.13 -1.08
C ILE A 166 16.76 -3.16 0.08
N VAL A 167 15.72 -2.43 0.50
CA VAL A 167 15.75 -1.40 1.57
C VAL A 167 15.38 -2.00 2.93
#